data_AF-A0A7X7MHZ7-F1
#
_entry.id   AF-A0A7X7MHZ7-F1
#
_cell.length_a   1.000
_cell.length_b   1.000
_cell.length_c   1.000
_cell.angle_alpha   90.00
_cell.angle_beta   90.00
_cell.angle_gamma   90.00
#
_symmetry.space_group_name_H-M   'P 1'
#
loop_
_entity.id
_entity.type
_entity.pdbx_description
1 polymer ?
#
loop_
_entity_poly.entity_id
_entity_poly.type
_entity_poly.pdbx_seq_one_letter_code
_entity_poly.pdbx_strand_id
1 'polypeptide(L)'
;MPGIKTAFAIGCLGSLCLGQDAQLLPPLHPTEGFRAAHSAGVTLPFSQTLPLPKGQLFPQQVPQTLTLDGRPLPAQAKIAAYWSDGSIQWLALSGVWPQDLPLPQNPVLQPGPAPAAPHPEASFSLQQQDGGLQLHYQGRLFAKLQLEAGVVPISKPKARDSRAPEDYDTRVQYAWAEPVDQLSQPGQEIPLQPVIREFLLEHEDADSLLYRIRGNGGQDSPGADLEWQLRLRIFRHTPVIRFQTTWFLHWSPEKFALSKARLTATFPQEWQQGRNQAQSYPLNGQPVQLVSDCSGRNHITQNNQKAEAEWPAPERHAWTLSNASAALGIAVPNFTRLGPNRLSLDSARLQLDSWDGESGLALDTRRTVERDEFMMDTYDFDYDASGLAKTSEMTWCLTSSEPTAAAAAGAEAGRQWLWFPSRADLVASKAMGNWKEEAFANNTAYIEGLAGQMHWLMASRDHWRWNGFVNYGDVRTNWSRGGWDRDGARILHPMRWGMNGRYGWRNGSGEPYAGFLTFGLWAEDREIILFAYDNATHVADVDVMHGRFNQPLQKVQGGMHRRNKNHWSGAVQT
;
A
#
# COMPACT_ATOMS: atom_id res chain seq x y z
N MET A 1 70.65 -9.60 14.09
CA MET A 1 70.07 -10.23 15.30
C MET A 1 68.73 -9.59 15.59
N PRO A 2 67.76 -10.37 16.09
CA PRO A 2 66.48 -10.53 15.42
C PRO A 2 65.27 -10.43 16.36
N GLY A 3 64.08 -10.64 15.80
CA GLY A 3 62.99 -11.34 16.50
C GLY A 3 61.77 -10.48 16.81
N ILE A 4 60.53 -10.89 16.56
CA ILE A 4 59.99 -12.19 16.15
C ILE A 4 58.71 -11.89 15.34
N LYS A 5 58.63 -12.43 14.13
CA LYS A 5 57.38 -12.71 13.41
C LYS A 5 56.80 -13.98 14.03
N THR A 6 55.56 -13.94 14.51
CA THR A 6 54.78 -15.16 14.72
C THR A 6 53.45 -14.99 14.02
N ALA A 7 53.29 -15.80 12.98
CA ALA A 7 52.05 -16.08 12.30
C ALA A 7 51.06 -16.73 13.29
N PHE A 8 49.81 -16.28 13.28
CA PHE A 8 48.69 -17.16 13.60
C PHE A 8 47.94 -17.43 12.31
N ALA A 9 48.46 -18.39 11.54
CA ALA A 9 47.65 -19.18 10.66
C ALA A 9 46.90 -20.18 11.54
N ILE A 10 45.60 -19.95 11.74
CA ILE A 10 44.68 -21.02 12.15
C ILE A 10 43.94 -21.42 10.88
N GLY A 11 44.59 -22.31 10.12
CA GLY A 11 43.91 -23.22 9.23
C GLY A 11 43.51 -24.45 10.03
N CYS A 12 42.22 -24.59 10.29
CA CYS A 12 41.49 -25.84 10.49
C CYS A 12 40.05 -25.48 10.10
N LEU A 13 39.62 -25.69 8.85
CA LEU A 13 39.10 -26.98 8.38
C LEU A 13 38.24 -27.68 9.45
N GLY A 14 37.30 -26.93 10.03
CA GLY A 14 36.09 -27.51 10.57
C GLY A 14 35.09 -27.63 9.43
N SER A 15 35.08 -28.77 8.74
CA SER A 15 33.83 -29.26 8.15
C SER A 15 32.85 -29.40 9.30
N LEU A 16 32.07 -28.35 9.55
CA LEU A 16 30.78 -28.50 10.21
C LEU A 16 30.00 -29.45 9.30
N CYS A 17 29.97 -30.71 9.70
CA CYS A 17 29.01 -31.68 9.24
C CYS A 17 27.62 -31.08 9.50
N LEU A 18 27.13 -30.27 8.57
CA LEU A 18 25.70 -30.10 8.37
C LEU A 18 25.21 -31.52 8.10
N GLY A 19 24.49 -32.09 9.07
CA GLY A 19 23.74 -33.32 8.85
C GLY A 19 22.94 -33.13 7.56
N GLN A 20 23.03 -34.11 6.67
CA GLN A 20 22.51 -34.06 5.29
C GLN A 20 20.99 -33.91 5.17
N ASP A 21 20.26 -33.71 6.27
CA ASP A 21 18.79 -33.72 6.31
C ASP A 21 18.13 -32.45 6.88
N ALA A 22 18.89 -31.42 7.26
CA ALA A 22 18.27 -30.17 7.72
C ALA A 22 17.75 -29.35 6.52
N GLN A 23 16.42 -29.23 6.39
CA GLN A 23 15.80 -28.32 5.44
C GLN A 23 16.36 -26.91 5.62
N LEU A 24 17.04 -26.39 4.60
CA LEU A 24 17.72 -25.10 4.66
C LEU A 24 16.74 -23.94 4.85
N LEU A 25 15.54 -24.05 4.25
CA LEU A 25 14.51 -23.01 4.20
C LEU A 25 13.17 -23.52 4.76
N PRO A 26 12.43 -22.70 5.53
CA PRO A 26 11.05 -23.00 5.94
C PRO A 26 10.10 -23.17 4.75
N PRO A 27 8.93 -23.83 4.94
CA PRO A 27 7.91 -23.92 3.91
C PRO A 27 7.31 -22.56 3.55
N LEU A 28 6.80 -22.49 2.31
CA LEU A 28 5.97 -21.38 1.85
C LEU A 28 4.50 -21.63 2.20
N HIS A 29 3.74 -20.55 2.34
CA HIS A 29 2.32 -20.59 2.73
C HIS A 29 1.44 -19.85 1.73
N PRO A 30 1.24 -20.40 0.52
CA PRO A 30 0.36 -19.81 -0.48
C PRO A 30 -1.07 -19.70 0.03
N THR A 31 -1.67 -18.52 -0.14
CA THR A 31 -3.07 -18.24 0.19
C THR A 31 -4.02 -19.05 -0.68
N GLU A 32 -5.26 -19.25 -0.21
CA GLU A 32 -6.30 -19.91 -1.00
C GLU A 32 -6.60 -19.15 -2.29
N GLY A 33 -6.68 -17.81 -2.25
CA GLY A 33 -6.92 -17.00 -3.44
C GLY A 33 -5.80 -17.10 -4.46
N PHE A 34 -4.53 -17.24 -4.03
CA PHE A 34 -3.41 -17.48 -4.93
C PHE A 34 -3.52 -18.86 -5.59
N ARG A 35 -3.88 -19.91 -4.83
CA ARG A 35 -4.08 -21.26 -5.37
C ARG A 35 -5.23 -21.32 -6.37
N ALA A 36 -6.33 -20.62 -6.09
CA ALA A 36 -7.47 -20.53 -6.99
C ALA A 36 -7.06 -19.88 -8.32
N ALA A 37 -6.29 -18.79 -8.28
CA ALA A 37 -5.78 -18.15 -9.48
C ALA A 37 -4.73 -19.01 -10.22
N HIS A 38 -3.82 -19.66 -9.51
CA HIS A 38 -2.88 -20.62 -10.12
C HIS A 38 -3.61 -21.76 -10.84
N SER A 39 -4.64 -22.33 -10.21
CA SER A 39 -5.51 -23.37 -10.79
C SER A 39 -6.30 -22.89 -12.01
N ALA A 40 -6.58 -21.58 -12.10
CA ALA A 40 -7.17 -20.94 -13.28
C ALA A 40 -6.16 -20.67 -14.40
N GLY A 41 -4.93 -21.18 -14.25
CA GLY A 41 -3.88 -21.08 -15.25
C GLY A 41 -3.10 -19.78 -15.22
N VAL A 42 -2.99 -19.14 -14.05
CA VAL A 42 -2.28 -17.86 -13.93
C VAL A 42 -0.85 -18.08 -13.41
N THR A 43 0.13 -17.55 -14.13
CA THR A 43 1.50 -17.34 -13.62
C THR A 43 1.53 -16.04 -12.81
N LEU A 44 1.71 -16.11 -11.49
CA LEU A 44 1.57 -14.97 -10.57
C LEU A 44 2.84 -14.65 -9.79
N PRO A 45 3.13 -13.37 -9.53
CA PRO A 45 4.16 -13.00 -8.57
C PRO A 45 3.75 -13.36 -7.14
N PHE A 46 4.72 -13.70 -6.30
CA PHE A 46 4.53 -13.95 -4.87
C PHE A 46 5.63 -13.31 -4.03
N SER A 47 5.37 -13.13 -2.74
CA SER A 47 6.33 -12.65 -1.76
C SER A 47 6.05 -13.27 -0.39
N GLN A 48 7.09 -13.80 0.27
CA GLN A 48 7.04 -14.28 1.65
C GLN A 48 8.32 -13.91 2.38
N THR A 49 8.23 -13.50 3.64
CA THR A 49 9.41 -13.39 4.50
C THR A 49 9.53 -14.65 5.36
N LEU A 50 10.69 -15.30 5.30
CA LEU A 50 11.02 -16.54 6.00
C LEU A 50 11.80 -16.24 7.27
N PRO A 51 11.30 -16.62 8.46
CA PRO A 51 12.05 -16.49 9.69
C PRO A 51 13.03 -17.66 9.83
N LEU A 52 14.26 -17.38 10.27
CA LEU A 52 15.33 -18.38 10.38
C LEU A 52 15.92 -18.43 11.79
N PRO A 53 16.11 -19.64 12.37
CA PRO A 53 16.85 -19.82 13.62
C PRO A 53 18.24 -19.20 13.59
N LYS A 54 18.66 -18.69 14.75
CA LYS A 54 20.03 -18.20 14.95
C LYS A 54 21.06 -19.29 14.66
N GLY A 55 22.07 -18.95 13.86
CA GLY A 55 23.15 -19.84 13.43
C GLY A 55 22.82 -20.78 12.28
N GLN A 56 21.59 -20.77 11.74
CA GLN A 56 21.17 -21.73 10.69
C GLN A 56 21.73 -21.39 9.31
N LEU A 57 21.62 -20.13 8.89
CA LEU A 57 22.00 -19.70 7.54
C LEU A 57 22.83 -18.41 7.60
N PHE A 58 23.98 -18.40 6.94
CA PHE A 58 24.85 -17.24 6.81
C PHE A 58 24.77 -16.64 5.40
N PRO A 59 25.15 -15.36 5.21
CA PRO A 59 25.03 -14.67 3.93
C PRO A 59 25.69 -15.38 2.76
N GLN A 60 26.84 -16.03 2.98
CA GLN A 60 27.57 -16.76 1.93
C GLN A 60 26.86 -18.05 1.49
N GLN A 61 25.87 -18.50 2.26
CA GLN A 61 25.10 -19.72 2.01
C GLN A 61 23.72 -19.45 1.39
N VAL A 62 23.36 -18.18 1.17
CA VAL A 62 22.07 -17.83 0.56
C VAL A 62 22.01 -18.39 -0.86
N PRO A 63 21.02 -19.25 -1.16
CA PRO A 63 20.90 -19.83 -2.48
C PRO A 63 20.64 -18.75 -3.52
N GLN A 64 21.42 -18.78 -4.60
CA GLN A 64 21.23 -17.90 -5.77
C GLN A 64 20.12 -18.40 -6.69
N THR A 65 19.77 -19.68 -6.58
CA THR A 65 18.73 -20.35 -7.37
C THR A 65 17.90 -21.22 -6.45
N LEU A 66 16.61 -21.31 -6.76
CA LEU A 66 15.65 -22.06 -5.97
C LEU A 66 14.92 -23.05 -6.88
N THR A 67 14.66 -24.22 -6.33
CA THR A 67 13.95 -25.30 -7.03
C THR A 67 12.86 -25.88 -6.14
N LEU A 68 11.83 -26.43 -6.77
CA LEU A 68 10.81 -27.27 -6.16
C LEU A 68 10.84 -28.63 -6.87
N ASP A 69 11.13 -29.71 -6.14
CA ASP A 69 11.28 -31.06 -6.69
C ASP A 69 12.23 -31.11 -7.91
N GLY A 70 13.35 -30.38 -7.82
CA GLY A 70 14.36 -30.27 -8.88
C GLY A 70 13.98 -29.37 -10.06
N ARG A 71 12.76 -28.83 -10.11
CA ARG A 71 12.33 -27.87 -11.14
C ARG A 71 12.65 -26.42 -10.73
N PRO A 72 13.20 -25.59 -11.62
CA PRO A 72 13.57 -24.22 -11.28
C PRO A 72 12.34 -23.36 -10.96
N LEU A 73 12.45 -22.57 -9.89
CA LEU A 73 11.49 -21.54 -9.52
C LEU A 73 12.14 -20.16 -9.77
N PRO A 74 11.55 -19.31 -10.62
CA PRO A 74 12.01 -17.93 -10.81
C PRO A 74 11.76 -17.07 -9.57
N ALA A 75 12.63 -17.17 -8.58
CA ALA A 75 12.55 -16.44 -7.33
C ALA A 75 13.93 -16.05 -6.82
N GLN A 76 13.96 -14.97 -6.06
CA GLN A 76 15.15 -14.41 -5.44
C GLN A 76 15.00 -14.35 -3.91
N ALA A 77 16.11 -14.63 -3.23
CA ALA A 77 16.21 -14.51 -1.80
C ALA A 77 17.05 -13.26 -1.45
N LYS A 78 16.48 -12.37 -0.63
CA LYS A 78 17.12 -11.16 -0.13
C LYS A 78 17.15 -11.18 1.39
N ILE A 79 18.30 -10.85 1.97
CA ILE A 79 18.44 -10.77 3.42
C ILE A 79 17.69 -9.53 3.92
N ALA A 80 16.75 -9.73 4.84
CA ALA A 80 15.96 -8.66 5.44
C ALA A 80 16.47 -8.27 6.84
N ALA A 81 17.00 -9.22 7.61
CA ALA A 81 17.56 -8.96 8.93
C ALA A 81 18.61 -10.01 9.35
N TYR A 82 19.45 -9.63 10.33
CA TYR A 82 20.53 -10.46 10.87
C TYR A 82 20.36 -10.68 12.36
N TRP A 83 20.79 -11.86 12.82
CA TRP A 83 21.09 -12.12 14.22
C TRP A 83 22.43 -11.49 14.63
N SER A 84 22.64 -11.38 15.94
CA SER A 84 23.87 -10.81 16.50
C SER A 84 25.16 -11.62 16.24
N ASP A 85 25.04 -12.88 15.79
CA ASP A 85 26.19 -13.71 15.36
C ASP A 85 26.48 -13.61 13.86
N GLY A 86 25.76 -12.75 13.13
CA GLY A 86 25.89 -12.57 11.69
C GLY A 86 25.11 -13.57 10.84
N SER A 87 24.43 -14.55 11.45
CA SER A 87 23.47 -15.40 10.74
C SER A 87 22.21 -14.62 10.36
N ILE A 88 21.46 -15.10 9.38
CA ILE A 88 20.25 -14.46 8.86
C ILE A 88 19.08 -14.74 9.81
N GLN A 89 18.37 -13.68 10.20
CA GLN A 89 17.16 -13.77 11.02
C GLN A 89 15.90 -13.81 10.15
N TRP A 90 15.86 -12.98 9.11
CA TRP A 90 14.76 -12.89 8.17
C TRP A 90 15.26 -12.89 6.74
N LEU A 91 14.73 -13.78 5.91
CA LEU A 91 15.02 -13.88 4.49
C LEU A 91 13.74 -13.55 3.70
N ALA A 92 13.75 -12.47 2.93
CA ALA A 92 12.66 -12.13 2.02
C ALA A 92 12.81 -12.96 0.73
N LEU A 93 11.76 -13.69 0.39
CA LEU A 93 11.66 -14.44 -0.86
C LEU A 93 10.60 -13.78 -1.73
N SER A 94 10.98 -13.39 -2.94
CA SER A 94 10.03 -12.90 -3.96
C SER A 94 10.29 -13.58 -5.29
N GLY A 95 9.25 -13.82 -6.07
CA GLY A 95 9.41 -14.44 -7.37
C GLY A 95 8.13 -14.49 -8.16
N VAL A 96 8.15 -15.28 -9.23
CA VAL A 96 7.00 -15.59 -10.07
C VAL A 96 6.79 -17.09 -10.03
N TRP A 97 5.58 -17.51 -9.65
CA TRP A 97 5.21 -18.93 -9.64
C TRP A 97 4.70 -19.36 -11.02
N PRO A 98 5.38 -20.27 -11.72
CA PRO A 98 4.96 -20.75 -13.04
C PRO A 98 3.64 -21.52 -13.00
N GLN A 99 2.79 -21.33 -14.01
CA GLN A 99 1.56 -22.10 -14.17
C GLN A 99 1.79 -23.62 -14.26
N ASP A 100 2.88 -24.05 -14.91
CA ASP A 100 3.23 -25.45 -15.14
C ASP A 100 3.97 -26.11 -13.96
N LEU A 101 4.33 -25.32 -12.94
CA LEU A 101 4.91 -25.83 -11.70
C LEU A 101 3.79 -26.13 -10.68
N PRO A 102 3.65 -27.38 -10.20
CA PRO A 102 2.67 -27.72 -9.17
C PRO A 102 2.82 -26.84 -7.94
N LEU A 103 1.70 -26.45 -7.34
CA LEU A 103 1.65 -25.64 -6.12
C LEU A 103 1.18 -26.52 -4.94
N PRO A 104 2.08 -27.27 -4.28
CA PRO A 104 1.72 -28.09 -3.12
C PRO A 104 1.26 -27.22 -1.95
N GLN A 105 0.62 -27.83 -0.95
CA GLN A 105 0.10 -27.10 0.21
C GLN A 105 1.20 -26.33 0.95
N ASN A 106 2.32 -26.96 1.25
CA ASN A 106 3.44 -26.32 1.93
C ASN A 106 4.73 -26.54 1.11
N PRO A 107 4.96 -25.76 0.03
CA PRO A 107 6.14 -25.94 -0.81
C PRO A 107 7.40 -25.67 -0.01
N VAL A 108 8.36 -26.58 -0.05
CA VAL A 108 9.69 -26.37 0.54
C VAL A 108 10.69 -26.22 -0.60
N LEU A 109 11.36 -25.08 -0.66
CA LEU A 109 12.33 -24.80 -1.71
C LEU A 109 13.71 -25.35 -1.36
N GLN A 110 14.39 -25.87 -2.37
CA GLN A 110 15.75 -26.39 -2.28
C GLN A 110 16.70 -25.48 -3.08
N PRO A 111 17.95 -25.30 -2.62
CA PRO A 111 19.00 -24.68 -3.45
C PRO A 111 19.11 -25.39 -4.80
N GLY A 112 19.03 -24.61 -5.88
CA GLY A 112 19.25 -25.12 -7.22
C GLY A 112 20.74 -25.18 -7.58
N PRO A 113 21.08 -25.77 -8.74
CA PRO A 113 22.40 -25.59 -9.34
C PRO A 113 22.65 -24.11 -9.65
N ALA A 114 23.92 -23.70 -9.72
CA ALA A 114 24.29 -22.35 -10.09
C ALA A 114 23.63 -21.95 -11.44
N PRO A 115 23.10 -20.73 -11.59
CA PRO A 115 22.36 -20.34 -12.77
C PRO A 115 23.27 -20.42 -14.01
N ALA A 116 22.79 -21.11 -15.06
CA ALA A 116 23.56 -21.36 -16.29
C ALA A 116 23.29 -20.33 -17.40
N ALA A 117 22.50 -19.27 -17.18
CA ALA A 117 22.07 -18.35 -18.23
C ALA A 117 21.77 -16.94 -17.70
N PRO A 118 21.81 -15.90 -18.56
CA PRO A 118 21.27 -14.58 -18.23
C PRO A 118 19.76 -14.66 -17.97
N HIS A 119 19.26 -13.72 -17.15
CA HIS A 119 17.83 -13.59 -16.85
C HIS A 119 17.01 -13.39 -18.13
N PRO A 120 15.79 -13.95 -18.22
CA PRO A 120 14.96 -13.71 -19.40
C PRO A 120 14.60 -12.23 -19.52
N GLU A 121 14.44 -11.78 -20.76
CA GLU A 121 13.97 -10.43 -21.03
C GLU A 121 12.58 -10.23 -20.43
N ALA A 122 12.37 -9.06 -19.83
CA ALA A 122 11.06 -8.71 -19.32
C ALA A 122 10.06 -8.56 -20.47
N SER A 123 8.84 -9.09 -20.29
CA SER A 123 7.79 -8.98 -21.29
C SER A 123 7.38 -7.53 -21.57
N PHE A 124 7.56 -6.66 -20.57
CA PHE A 124 7.41 -5.22 -20.70
C PHE A 124 8.72 -4.47 -20.49
N SER A 125 8.82 -3.29 -21.08
CA SER A 125 9.85 -2.30 -20.77
C SER A 125 9.24 -0.91 -20.64
N LEU A 126 9.88 -0.04 -19.87
CA LEU A 126 9.48 1.35 -19.70
C LEU A 126 10.51 2.28 -20.34
N GLN A 127 10.03 3.22 -21.14
CA GLN A 127 10.86 4.22 -21.81
C GLN A 127 10.33 5.62 -21.49
N GLN A 128 11.24 6.58 -21.34
CA GLN A 128 10.89 8.00 -21.30
C GLN A 128 11.05 8.59 -22.71
N GLN A 129 9.98 9.16 -23.27
CA GLN A 129 9.99 9.75 -24.61
C GLN A 129 9.08 10.99 -24.64
N ASP A 130 9.53 12.07 -25.29
CA ASP A 130 8.78 13.32 -25.49
C ASP A 130 8.23 13.92 -24.18
N GLY A 131 8.97 13.77 -23.08
CA GLY A 131 8.56 14.25 -21.75
C GLY A 131 7.52 13.37 -21.04
N GLY A 132 7.06 12.28 -21.66
CA GLY A 132 6.13 11.30 -21.09
C GLY A 132 6.75 9.92 -20.88
N LEU A 133 5.92 8.99 -20.42
CA LEU A 133 6.29 7.60 -20.19
C LEU A 133 5.59 6.69 -21.19
N GLN A 134 6.33 5.76 -21.78
CA GLN A 134 5.81 4.75 -22.70
C GLN A 134 6.13 3.36 -22.18
N LEU A 135 5.08 2.57 -22.02
CA LEU A 135 5.17 1.16 -21.68
C LEU A 135 5.11 0.35 -22.98
N HIS A 136 6.10 -0.50 -23.21
CA HIS A 136 6.20 -1.35 -24.39
C HIS A 136 6.03 -2.81 -23.98
N TYR A 137 5.20 -3.56 -24.70
CA TYR A 137 5.05 -5.01 -24.56
C TYR A 137 5.72 -5.70 -25.75
N GLN A 138 6.69 -6.57 -25.50
CA GLN A 138 7.45 -7.28 -26.54
C GLN A 138 7.98 -6.34 -27.64
N GLY A 139 8.52 -5.18 -27.22
CA GLY A 139 9.10 -4.17 -28.11
C GLY A 139 8.09 -3.30 -28.88
N ARG A 140 6.79 -3.45 -28.64
CA ARG A 140 5.73 -2.61 -29.25
C ARG A 140 5.10 -1.71 -28.21
N LEU A 141 4.76 -0.48 -28.59
CA LEU A 141 4.04 0.44 -27.72
C LEU A 141 2.72 -0.21 -27.24
N PHE A 142 2.59 -0.36 -25.94
CA PHE A 142 1.40 -0.91 -25.29
C PHE A 142 0.55 0.20 -24.67
N ALA A 143 1.17 1.12 -23.94
CA ALA A 143 0.47 2.26 -23.35
C ALA A 143 1.37 3.49 -23.22
N LYS A 144 0.78 4.68 -23.37
CA LYS A 144 1.38 5.94 -22.92
C LYS A 144 0.82 6.29 -21.56
N LEU A 145 1.69 6.59 -20.60
CA LEU A 145 1.29 6.98 -19.24
C LEU A 145 1.49 8.49 -19.06
N GLN A 146 0.47 9.15 -18.51
CA GLN A 146 0.46 10.58 -18.22
C GLN A 146 -0.06 10.83 -16.81
N LEU A 147 0.59 11.75 -16.11
CA LEU A 147 0.15 12.24 -14.81
C LEU A 147 -0.49 13.61 -14.98
N GLU A 148 -1.58 13.84 -14.28
CA GLU A 148 -2.28 15.12 -14.22
C GLU A 148 -2.55 15.48 -12.76
N ALA A 149 -2.49 16.76 -12.44
CA ALA A 149 -2.81 17.26 -11.12
C ALA A 149 -3.49 18.64 -11.20
N GLY A 150 -4.11 19.06 -10.11
CA GLY A 150 -4.79 20.34 -10.01
C GLY A 150 -4.88 20.81 -8.57
N VAL A 151 -4.93 22.12 -8.39
CA VAL A 151 -5.14 22.73 -7.08
C VAL A 151 -6.17 23.84 -7.14
N VAL A 152 -6.75 24.16 -6.00
CA VAL A 152 -7.62 25.33 -5.82
C VAL A 152 -6.96 26.30 -4.84
N PRO A 153 -6.88 27.60 -5.17
CA PRO A 153 -6.41 28.62 -4.23
C PRO A 153 -7.44 28.84 -3.14
N ILE A 154 -6.99 28.92 -1.90
CA ILE A 154 -7.84 29.15 -0.73
C ILE A 154 -7.98 30.65 -0.52
N SER A 155 -9.21 31.15 -0.59
CA SER A 155 -9.55 32.56 -0.36
C SER A 155 -10.62 32.77 0.71
N LYS A 156 -11.25 31.68 1.17
CA LYS A 156 -12.29 31.69 2.20
C LYS A 156 -11.76 31.11 3.52
N PRO A 157 -12.22 31.64 4.66
CA PRO A 157 -11.85 31.10 5.96
C PRO A 157 -12.34 29.66 6.11
N LYS A 158 -11.59 28.82 6.82
CA LYS A 158 -12.04 27.46 7.17
C LYS A 158 -13.25 27.56 8.09
N ALA A 159 -14.32 26.85 7.75
CA ALA A 159 -15.46 26.70 8.64
C ALA A 159 -15.02 26.00 9.92
N ARG A 160 -15.58 26.42 11.05
CA ARG A 160 -15.42 25.67 12.30
C ARG A 160 -16.22 24.38 12.19
N ASP A 161 -15.61 23.29 12.66
CA ASP A 161 -16.28 22.01 12.72
C ASP A 161 -17.48 22.02 13.66
N SER A 162 -18.40 21.09 13.40
CA SER A 162 -19.43 20.78 14.38
C SER A 162 -18.82 20.35 15.71
N ARG A 163 -19.46 20.76 16.79
CA ARG A 163 -19.30 20.13 18.11
C ARG A 163 -20.44 19.15 18.42
N ALA A 164 -21.35 18.92 17.46
CA ALA A 164 -22.44 17.96 17.61
C ALA A 164 -21.90 16.52 17.46
N PRO A 165 -22.19 15.60 18.40
CA PRO A 165 -21.61 14.25 18.40
C PRO A 165 -21.98 13.41 17.18
N GLU A 166 -23.17 13.60 16.65
CA GLU A 166 -23.69 12.93 15.45
C GLU A 166 -22.91 13.28 14.18
N ASP A 167 -22.23 14.43 14.17
CA ASP A 167 -21.45 14.89 13.02
C ASP A 167 -20.02 14.33 13.03
N TYR A 168 -19.55 13.76 14.15
CA TYR A 168 -18.17 13.28 14.29
C TYR A 168 -17.80 12.20 13.27
N ASP A 169 -18.72 11.27 13.08
CA ASP A 169 -18.54 10.09 12.24
C ASP A 169 -19.07 10.29 10.81
N THR A 170 -19.64 11.46 10.48
CA THR A 170 -20.30 11.69 9.18
C THR A 170 -19.78 12.93 8.46
N ARG A 171 -19.38 13.98 9.20
CA ARG A 171 -18.88 15.24 8.62
C ARG A 171 -17.49 15.59 9.12
N VAL A 172 -17.29 15.67 10.43
CA VAL A 172 -16.05 16.18 11.05
C VAL A 172 -14.84 15.32 10.67
N GLN A 173 -14.99 13.99 10.59
CA GLN A 173 -13.90 13.13 10.14
C GLN A 173 -13.46 13.33 8.69
N TYR A 174 -14.26 14.02 7.88
CA TYR A 174 -13.98 14.32 6.48
C TYR A 174 -13.80 15.82 6.23
N ALA A 175 -13.54 16.64 7.25
CA ALA A 175 -13.28 18.08 7.12
C ALA A 175 -11.96 18.42 6.35
N TRP A 176 -11.30 17.39 5.82
CA TRP A 176 -10.23 17.49 4.84
C TRP A 176 -10.73 17.42 3.40
N ALA A 177 -11.95 16.96 3.13
CA ALA A 177 -12.56 16.92 1.80
C ALA A 177 -13.65 18.00 1.70
N GLU A 178 -13.22 19.24 1.45
CA GLU A 178 -14.11 20.39 1.46
C GLU A 178 -14.65 20.68 0.06
N PRO A 179 -15.94 21.09 -0.06
CA PRO A 179 -16.46 21.58 -1.33
C PRO A 179 -15.63 22.75 -1.87
N VAL A 180 -15.34 22.73 -3.17
CA VAL A 180 -14.48 23.74 -3.82
C VAL A 180 -15.02 25.16 -3.62
N ASP A 181 -16.34 25.32 -3.61
CA ASP A 181 -17.02 26.61 -3.39
C ASP A 181 -16.97 27.09 -1.93
N GLN A 182 -16.57 26.25 -0.97
CA GLN A 182 -16.28 26.67 0.40
C GLN A 182 -14.83 27.15 0.57
N LEU A 183 -13.93 26.75 -0.33
CA LEU A 183 -12.52 27.16 -0.30
C LEU A 183 -12.25 28.41 -1.15
N SER A 184 -12.93 28.50 -2.29
CA SER A 184 -12.61 29.47 -3.33
C SER A 184 -13.83 29.99 -4.09
N GLN A 185 -13.60 30.88 -5.06
CA GLN A 185 -14.65 31.23 -6.03
C GLN A 185 -14.75 30.11 -7.10
N PRO A 186 -15.95 29.83 -7.64
CA PRO A 186 -16.10 28.87 -8.72
C PRO A 186 -15.18 29.16 -9.91
N GLY A 187 -14.63 28.10 -10.52
CA GLY A 187 -13.76 28.22 -11.70
C GLY A 187 -12.31 28.63 -11.43
N GLN A 188 -11.88 28.70 -10.17
CA GLN A 188 -10.49 29.02 -9.80
C GLN A 188 -9.55 27.81 -9.73
N GLU A 189 -9.94 26.65 -10.28
CA GLU A 189 -9.03 25.49 -10.35
C GLU A 189 -7.81 25.83 -11.24
N ILE A 190 -6.62 25.61 -10.70
CA ILE A 190 -5.34 25.79 -11.39
C ILE A 190 -4.87 24.40 -11.83
N PRO A 191 -4.90 24.10 -13.14
CA PRO A 191 -4.31 22.86 -13.63
C PRO A 191 -2.79 22.90 -13.45
N LEU A 192 -2.24 21.81 -12.93
CA LEU A 192 -0.81 21.61 -12.83
C LEU A 192 -0.32 20.78 -14.02
N GLN A 193 0.95 20.93 -14.37
CA GLN A 193 1.59 20.21 -15.47
C GLN A 193 2.74 19.39 -14.89
N PRO A 194 2.45 18.16 -14.40
CA PRO A 194 3.48 17.28 -13.86
C PRO A 194 4.63 17.08 -14.84
N VAL A 195 5.87 17.28 -14.38
CA VAL A 195 7.09 17.08 -15.16
C VAL A 195 7.97 16.02 -14.52
N ILE A 196 8.58 15.16 -15.35
CA ILE A 196 9.55 14.16 -14.91
C ILE A 196 10.89 14.86 -14.61
N ARG A 197 11.45 14.61 -13.43
CA ARG A 197 12.78 15.10 -13.01
C ARG A 197 13.80 13.99 -12.91
N GLU A 198 13.35 12.78 -12.55
CA GLU A 198 14.19 11.61 -12.39
C GLU A 198 13.51 10.40 -13.00
N PHE A 199 14.27 9.60 -13.75
CA PHE A 199 13.87 8.32 -14.29
C PHE A 199 15.00 7.33 -14.05
N LEU A 200 14.79 6.36 -13.15
CA LEU A 200 15.82 5.43 -12.70
C LEU A 200 15.30 3.99 -12.75
N LEU A 201 16.13 3.07 -13.25
CA LEU A 201 15.98 1.65 -12.95
C LEU A 201 16.60 1.42 -11.55
N GLU A 202 15.74 1.37 -10.52
CA GLU A 202 16.14 1.29 -9.11
C GLU A 202 16.66 -0.10 -8.75
N HIS A 203 15.99 -1.16 -9.26
CA HIS A 203 16.42 -2.55 -9.10
C HIS A 203 16.29 -3.32 -10.41
N GLU A 204 17.30 -4.13 -10.71
CA GLU A 204 17.28 -5.13 -11.78
C GLU A 204 17.53 -6.51 -11.14
N ASP A 205 16.44 -7.21 -10.92
CA ASP A 205 16.43 -8.50 -10.23
C ASP A 205 16.19 -9.64 -11.23
N ALA A 206 16.39 -10.87 -10.76
CA ALA A 206 16.23 -12.07 -11.57
C ALA A 206 14.79 -12.30 -12.04
N ASP A 207 13.80 -11.86 -11.25
CA ASP A 207 12.38 -12.04 -11.47
C ASP A 207 11.66 -10.75 -11.89
N SER A 208 12.29 -9.58 -11.71
CA SER A 208 11.63 -8.29 -11.95
C SER A 208 12.57 -7.12 -12.24
N LEU A 209 12.00 -6.04 -12.77
CA LEU A 209 12.60 -4.71 -12.91
C LEU A 209 11.78 -3.73 -12.06
N LEU A 210 12.42 -2.87 -11.28
CA LEU A 210 11.75 -1.78 -10.57
C LEU A 210 12.24 -0.43 -11.09
N TYR A 211 11.35 0.31 -11.74
CA TYR A 211 11.59 1.69 -12.13
C TYR A 211 11.07 2.64 -11.04
N ARG A 212 11.87 3.66 -10.72
CA ARG A 212 11.50 4.79 -9.87
C ARG A 212 11.53 6.06 -10.72
N ILE A 213 10.37 6.68 -10.86
CA ILE A 213 10.19 7.93 -11.59
C ILE A 213 9.73 8.97 -10.59
N ARG A 214 10.37 10.15 -10.59
CA ARG A 214 9.99 11.27 -9.72
C ARG A 214 9.83 12.54 -10.51
N GLY A 215 8.98 13.42 -10.00
CA GLY A 215 8.75 14.71 -10.59
C GLY A 215 8.07 15.68 -9.63
N ASN A 216 7.70 16.82 -10.19
CA ASN A 216 6.88 17.81 -9.51
C ASN A 216 5.73 18.28 -10.41
N GLY A 217 4.77 19.02 -9.85
CA GLY A 217 3.58 19.51 -10.54
C GLY A 217 3.81 20.70 -11.49
N GLY A 218 5.04 21.20 -11.61
CA GLY A 218 5.37 22.33 -12.48
C GLY A 218 6.72 22.98 -12.13
N GLN A 219 7.08 24.05 -12.84
CA GLN A 219 8.31 24.81 -12.58
C GLN A 219 8.15 25.80 -11.43
N ASP A 220 6.96 26.39 -11.27
CA ASP A 220 6.67 27.45 -10.30
C ASP A 220 5.63 26.98 -9.28
N SER A 221 5.55 27.68 -8.14
CA SER A 221 4.49 27.47 -7.15
C SER A 221 3.11 27.79 -7.76
N PRO A 222 2.06 26.99 -7.51
CA PRO A 222 2.00 25.85 -6.58
C PRO A 222 2.55 24.52 -7.12
N GLY A 223 2.84 24.41 -8.42
CA GLY A 223 3.30 23.17 -9.05
C GLY A 223 4.65 22.67 -8.52
N ALA A 224 5.60 23.56 -8.24
CA ALA A 224 6.90 23.20 -7.65
C ALA A 224 6.80 22.65 -6.21
N ASP A 225 5.65 22.86 -5.55
CA ASP A 225 5.38 22.43 -4.18
C ASP A 225 4.56 21.13 -4.11
N LEU A 226 4.14 20.60 -5.26
CA LEU A 226 3.62 19.24 -5.41
C LEU A 226 4.73 18.34 -5.93
N GLU A 227 5.17 17.38 -5.14
CA GLU A 227 6.07 16.32 -5.62
C GLU A 227 5.29 15.03 -5.86
N TRP A 228 5.76 14.20 -6.79
CA TRP A 228 5.15 12.91 -7.07
C TRP A 228 6.21 11.86 -7.37
N GLN A 229 5.87 10.61 -7.07
CA GLN A 229 6.67 9.43 -7.38
C GLN A 229 5.79 8.35 -8.00
N LEU A 230 6.25 7.78 -9.11
CA LEU A 230 5.71 6.54 -9.65
C LEU A 230 6.78 5.45 -9.51
N ARG A 231 6.48 4.40 -8.75
CA ARG A 231 7.22 3.14 -8.77
C ARG A 231 6.49 2.14 -9.64
N LEU A 232 7.18 1.60 -10.63
CA LEU A 232 6.63 0.64 -11.59
C LEU A 232 7.48 -0.63 -11.56
N ARG A 233 6.90 -1.72 -11.06
CA ARG A 233 7.54 -3.04 -11.04
C ARG A 233 7.04 -3.89 -12.20
N ILE A 234 7.95 -4.34 -13.06
CA ILE A 234 7.68 -5.24 -14.19
C ILE A 234 8.22 -6.62 -13.85
N PHE A 235 7.41 -7.66 -13.95
CA PHE A 235 7.88 -9.03 -13.74
C PHE A 235 8.38 -9.66 -15.05
N ARG A 236 9.47 -10.43 -14.99
CA ARG A 236 10.11 -11.01 -16.18
C ARG A 236 9.38 -12.23 -16.73
N HIS A 237 8.87 -13.07 -15.82
CA HIS A 237 8.27 -14.37 -16.15
C HIS A 237 6.74 -14.33 -16.28
N THR A 238 6.15 -13.16 -16.10
CA THR A 238 4.71 -12.96 -16.25
C THR A 238 4.44 -11.54 -16.71
N PRO A 239 3.47 -11.32 -17.61
CA PRO A 239 3.08 -9.98 -18.07
C PRO A 239 2.25 -9.23 -17.01
N VAL A 240 2.77 -9.17 -15.78
CA VAL A 240 2.22 -8.43 -14.65
C VAL A 240 3.06 -7.18 -14.40
N ILE A 241 2.38 -6.06 -14.14
CA ILE A 241 3.01 -4.80 -13.77
C ILE A 241 2.31 -4.22 -12.56
N ARG A 242 3.07 -3.82 -11.54
CA ARG A 242 2.53 -3.12 -10.36
C ARG A 242 2.96 -1.65 -10.38
N PHE A 243 2.00 -0.78 -10.10
CA PHE A 243 2.13 0.67 -10.03
C PHE A 243 1.91 1.10 -8.57
N GLN A 244 2.80 1.96 -8.07
CA GLN A 244 2.62 2.69 -6.83
C GLN A 244 2.83 4.17 -7.13
N THR A 245 1.74 4.94 -7.08
CA THR A 245 1.76 6.39 -7.34
C THR A 245 1.61 7.12 -6.02
N THR A 246 2.63 7.89 -5.64
CA THR A 246 2.64 8.67 -4.40
C THR A 246 2.66 10.15 -4.71
N TRP A 247 1.81 10.92 -4.04
CA TRP A 247 1.73 12.39 -4.12
C TRP A 247 2.18 12.99 -2.80
N PHE A 248 3.03 14.02 -2.83
CA PHE A 248 3.58 14.71 -1.67
C PHE A 248 3.22 16.20 -1.72
N LEU A 249 2.59 16.71 -0.66
CA LEU A 249 2.09 18.08 -0.60
C LEU A 249 3.02 18.95 0.25
N HIS A 250 3.76 19.88 -0.35
CA HIS A 250 4.69 20.75 0.38
C HIS A 250 4.34 22.25 0.29
N TRP A 251 3.17 22.59 -0.24
CA TRP A 251 2.67 23.95 -0.22
C TRP A 251 2.12 24.31 1.18
N SER A 252 1.96 25.60 1.44
CA SER A 252 1.28 26.06 2.64
C SER A 252 -0.19 25.63 2.63
N PRO A 253 -0.69 24.94 3.67
CA PRO A 253 -2.10 24.57 3.78
C PRO A 253 -3.07 25.76 3.71
N GLU A 254 -2.62 26.97 4.06
CA GLU A 254 -3.44 28.18 4.02
C GLU A 254 -3.65 28.74 2.60
N LYS A 255 -2.87 28.26 1.61
CA LYS A 255 -2.86 28.83 0.26
C LYS A 255 -3.54 27.96 -0.79
N PHE A 256 -3.39 26.64 -0.69
CA PHE A 256 -3.83 25.73 -1.74
C PHE A 256 -4.39 24.43 -1.18
N ALA A 257 -5.39 23.89 -1.88
CA ALA A 257 -5.95 22.55 -1.67
C ALA A 257 -5.78 21.71 -2.94
N LEU A 258 -5.49 20.42 -2.81
CA LEU A 258 -5.39 19.50 -3.97
C LEU A 258 -6.80 19.26 -4.52
N SER A 259 -7.04 19.56 -5.79
CA SER A 259 -8.32 19.28 -6.46
C SER A 259 -8.27 18.06 -7.36
N LYS A 260 -7.09 17.60 -7.77
CA LYS A 260 -6.95 16.50 -8.73
C LYS A 260 -5.59 15.83 -8.62
N ALA A 261 -5.57 14.50 -8.70
CA ALA A 261 -4.37 13.69 -8.78
C ALA A 261 -4.66 12.42 -9.58
N ARG A 262 -4.13 12.32 -10.79
CA ARG A 262 -4.57 11.36 -11.82
C ARG A 262 -3.41 10.71 -12.55
N LEU A 263 -3.53 9.41 -12.78
CA LEU A 263 -2.72 8.62 -13.69
C LEU A 263 -3.60 8.13 -14.85
N THR A 264 -3.28 8.54 -16.06
CA THR A 264 -3.97 8.12 -17.29
C THR A 264 -3.05 7.24 -18.14
N ALA A 265 -3.58 6.10 -18.58
CA ALA A 265 -2.98 5.24 -19.59
C ALA A 265 -3.77 5.32 -20.88
N THR A 266 -3.10 5.62 -22.00
CA THR A 266 -3.69 5.62 -23.34
C THR A 266 -3.11 4.47 -24.16
N PHE A 267 -3.98 3.61 -24.67
CA PHE A 267 -3.63 2.43 -25.46
C PHE A 267 -3.75 2.74 -26.96
N PRO A 268 -2.81 2.27 -27.80
CA PRO A 268 -2.92 2.38 -29.25
C PRO A 268 -3.92 1.38 -29.86
N GLN A 269 -4.23 0.30 -29.14
CA GLN A 269 -5.26 -0.66 -29.51
C GLN A 269 -6.52 -0.42 -28.69
N GLU A 270 -7.68 -0.58 -29.33
CA GLU A 270 -8.96 -0.42 -28.65
C GLU A 270 -9.38 -1.69 -27.90
N TRP A 271 -9.90 -1.48 -26.69
CA TRP A 271 -10.64 -2.43 -25.89
C TRP A 271 -12.12 -2.37 -26.27
N GLN A 272 -12.78 -3.51 -26.29
CA GLN A 272 -14.18 -3.62 -26.73
C GLN A 272 -15.12 -3.78 -25.54
N GLN A 273 -14.71 -4.53 -24.52
CA GLN A 273 -15.53 -4.87 -23.38
C GLN A 273 -14.75 -4.68 -22.08
N GLY A 274 -15.39 -4.06 -21.10
CA GLY A 274 -14.95 -4.04 -19.71
C GLY A 274 -15.83 -4.97 -18.89
N ARG A 275 -15.28 -5.66 -17.89
CA ARG A 275 -16.08 -6.41 -16.91
C ARG A 275 -15.67 -6.10 -15.48
N ASN A 276 -16.66 -6.07 -14.60
CA ASN A 276 -16.48 -6.14 -13.16
C ASN A 276 -17.40 -7.25 -12.64
N GLN A 277 -16.81 -8.25 -11.99
CA GLN A 277 -17.49 -9.50 -11.68
C GLN A 277 -18.20 -10.09 -12.93
N ALA A 278 -19.48 -10.45 -12.80
CA ALA A 278 -20.30 -10.96 -13.89
C ALA A 278 -20.85 -9.87 -14.82
N GLN A 279 -20.76 -8.59 -14.45
CA GLN A 279 -21.33 -7.49 -15.23
C GLN A 279 -20.38 -7.04 -16.34
N SER A 280 -20.95 -6.84 -17.53
CA SER A 280 -20.22 -6.43 -18.74
C SER A 280 -20.63 -5.04 -19.20
N TYR A 281 -19.65 -4.28 -19.69
CA TYR A 281 -19.76 -2.89 -20.11
C TYR A 281 -19.15 -2.72 -21.50
N PRO A 282 -19.90 -2.32 -22.54
CA PRO A 282 -19.33 -2.01 -23.85
C PRO A 282 -18.47 -0.74 -23.78
N LEU A 283 -17.26 -0.75 -24.35
CA LEU A 283 -16.31 0.36 -24.21
C LEU A 283 -16.29 1.33 -25.41
N ASN A 284 -17.02 1.02 -26.48
CA ASN A 284 -17.11 1.81 -27.71
C ASN A 284 -18.05 3.03 -27.61
N GLY A 285 -18.23 3.60 -26.43
CA GLY A 285 -19.21 4.65 -26.15
C GLY A 285 -18.82 5.52 -24.96
N GLN A 286 -19.78 5.83 -24.10
CA GLN A 286 -19.49 6.55 -22.85
C GLN A 286 -18.61 5.69 -21.93
N PRO A 287 -17.64 6.30 -21.22
CA PRO A 287 -16.79 5.57 -20.30
C PRO A 287 -17.62 4.90 -19.21
N VAL A 288 -17.22 3.71 -18.80
CA VAL A 288 -17.68 3.14 -17.53
C VAL A 288 -16.84 3.72 -16.40
N GLN A 289 -17.51 4.20 -15.35
CA GLN A 289 -16.85 4.86 -14.23
C GLN A 289 -17.20 4.17 -12.92
N LEU A 290 -16.21 3.81 -12.12
CA LEU A 290 -16.37 3.48 -10.71
C LEU A 290 -15.91 4.68 -9.89
N VAL A 291 -16.81 5.24 -9.10
CA VAL A 291 -16.56 6.41 -8.25
C VAL A 291 -16.82 6.03 -6.79
N SER A 292 -15.91 6.40 -5.88
CA SER A 292 -16.11 6.27 -4.43
C SER A 292 -16.06 7.63 -3.76
N ASP A 293 -16.91 7.87 -2.76
CA ASP A 293 -16.82 9.02 -1.86
C ASP A 293 -15.90 8.75 -0.65
N CYS A 294 -15.68 9.78 0.18
CA CYS A 294 -14.84 9.69 1.39
C CYS A 294 -15.37 8.71 2.44
N SER A 295 -16.66 8.39 2.43
CA SER A 295 -17.30 7.46 3.37
C SER A 295 -17.22 6.00 2.91
N GLY A 296 -16.80 5.77 1.67
CA GLY A 296 -16.72 4.46 1.02
C GLY A 296 -18.00 4.03 0.29
N ARG A 297 -19.01 4.91 0.20
CA ARG A 297 -20.10 4.69 -0.74
C ARG A 297 -19.54 4.82 -2.14
N ASN A 298 -20.04 3.99 -3.03
CA ASN A 298 -19.49 3.94 -4.37
C ASN A 298 -20.56 3.55 -5.39
N HIS A 299 -20.33 3.90 -6.63
CA HIS A 299 -21.23 3.54 -7.71
C HIS A 299 -20.47 3.28 -9.01
N ILE A 300 -21.04 2.40 -9.82
CA ILE A 300 -20.62 2.22 -11.21
C ILE A 300 -21.66 2.89 -12.11
N THR A 301 -21.21 3.72 -13.05
CA THR A 301 -22.06 4.40 -14.04
C THR A 301 -21.63 4.10 -15.46
N GLN A 302 -22.61 3.82 -16.32
CA GLN A 302 -22.46 3.84 -17.78
C GLN A 302 -23.82 4.01 -18.45
N ASN A 303 -23.94 4.85 -19.49
CA ASN A 303 -25.16 4.99 -20.30
C ASN A 303 -26.44 5.21 -19.47
N ASN A 304 -26.40 6.10 -18.47
CA ASN A 304 -27.47 6.37 -17.51
C ASN A 304 -27.85 5.20 -16.56
N GLN A 305 -27.19 4.05 -16.66
CA GLN A 305 -27.28 3.00 -15.65
C GLN A 305 -26.35 3.31 -14.49
N LYS A 306 -26.83 3.07 -13.27
CA LYS A 306 -26.07 3.29 -12.03
C LYS A 306 -26.26 2.10 -11.10
N ALA A 307 -25.16 1.51 -10.65
CA ALA A 307 -25.13 0.46 -9.65
C ALA A 307 -24.47 0.97 -8.36
N GLU A 308 -25.26 1.25 -7.33
CA GLU A 308 -24.78 1.85 -6.07
C GLU A 308 -24.41 0.78 -5.03
N ALA A 309 -23.51 1.14 -4.13
CA ALA A 309 -23.21 0.39 -2.92
C ALA A 309 -23.02 1.39 -1.77
N GLU A 310 -23.73 1.14 -0.67
CA GLU A 310 -23.72 2.02 0.51
C GLU A 310 -22.46 1.84 1.37
N TRP A 311 -21.76 0.72 1.20
CA TRP A 311 -20.55 0.37 1.93
C TRP A 311 -19.41 0.08 0.95
N PRO A 312 -18.14 0.08 1.41
CA PRO A 312 -17.03 -0.40 0.62
C PRO A 312 -17.32 -1.77 0.00
N ALA A 313 -16.99 -1.93 -1.27
CA ALA A 313 -17.31 -3.09 -2.09
C ALA A 313 -16.02 -3.69 -2.68
N PRO A 314 -15.30 -4.56 -1.94
CA PRO A 314 -14.04 -5.16 -2.38
C PRO A 314 -14.10 -5.87 -3.73
N GLU A 315 -15.26 -6.40 -4.08
CA GLU A 315 -15.52 -7.05 -5.35
C GLU A 315 -15.43 -6.10 -6.57
N ARG A 316 -15.49 -4.78 -6.33
CA ARG A 316 -15.34 -3.74 -7.35
C ARG A 316 -13.87 -3.36 -7.61
N HIS A 317 -12.92 -3.96 -6.88
CA HIS A 317 -11.50 -3.62 -6.95
C HIS A 317 -10.76 -4.35 -8.08
N ALA A 318 -11.42 -5.29 -8.77
CA ALA A 318 -10.88 -6.06 -9.88
C ALA A 318 -11.73 -5.90 -11.14
N TRP A 319 -11.08 -5.60 -12.26
CA TRP A 319 -11.71 -5.38 -13.57
C TRP A 319 -10.98 -6.16 -14.65
N THR A 320 -11.64 -6.41 -15.76
CA THR A 320 -11.00 -6.83 -17.01
C THR A 320 -11.36 -5.88 -18.15
N LEU A 321 -10.41 -5.66 -19.06
CA LEU A 321 -10.66 -5.13 -20.39
C LEU A 321 -10.35 -6.23 -21.41
N SER A 322 -11.16 -6.41 -22.44
CA SER A 322 -10.92 -7.44 -23.46
C SER A 322 -11.21 -6.93 -24.87
N ASN A 323 -10.46 -7.49 -25.81
CA ASN A 323 -10.72 -7.41 -27.25
C ASN A 323 -10.51 -8.79 -27.88
N ALA A 324 -10.56 -8.89 -29.22
CA ALA A 324 -10.42 -10.17 -29.91
C ALA A 324 -9.07 -10.88 -29.72
N SER A 325 -8.03 -10.16 -29.26
CA SER A 325 -6.65 -10.67 -29.20
C SER A 325 -6.08 -10.78 -27.79
N ALA A 326 -6.62 -10.04 -26.83
CA ALA A 326 -6.06 -9.92 -25.49
C ALA A 326 -7.11 -9.58 -24.43
N ALA A 327 -6.76 -9.88 -23.18
CA ALA A 327 -7.47 -9.44 -21.99
C ALA A 327 -6.49 -8.83 -20.98
N LEU A 328 -6.84 -7.68 -20.42
CA LEU A 328 -6.08 -6.98 -19.39
C LEU A 328 -6.85 -7.05 -18.08
N GLY A 329 -6.31 -7.74 -17.08
CA GLY A 329 -6.78 -7.68 -15.70
C GLY A 329 -6.27 -6.41 -15.03
N ILE A 330 -7.13 -5.69 -14.31
CA ILE A 330 -6.81 -4.47 -13.58
C ILE A 330 -7.22 -4.68 -12.13
N ALA A 331 -6.28 -4.51 -11.21
CA ALA A 331 -6.55 -4.56 -9.78
C ALA A 331 -6.22 -3.20 -9.15
N VAL A 332 -7.09 -2.71 -8.27
CA VAL A 332 -6.90 -1.46 -7.52
C VAL A 332 -7.24 -1.72 -6.05
N PRO A 333 -6.31 -2.28 -5.27
CA PRO A 333 -6.57 -2.67 -3.87
C PRO A 333 -7.16 -1.52 -3.05
N ASN A 334 -8.16 -1.83 -2.23
CA ASN A 334 -8.83 -0.88 -1.34
C ASN A 334 -9.50 0.33 -2.03
N PHE A 335 -9.75 0.30 -3.35
CA PHE A 335 -10.27 1.44 -4.10
C PHE A 335 -11.48 2.11 -3.43
N THR A 336 -12.54 1.34 -3.12
CA THR A 336 -13.78 1.88 -2.52
C THR A 336 -13.63 2.30 -1.06
N ARG A 337 -12.42 2.25 -0.50
CA ARG A 337 -12.10 2.72 0.85
C ARG A 337 -11.24 3.98 0.83
N LEU A 338 -10.79 4.43 -0.33
CA LEU A 338 -9.80 5.50 -0.49
C LEU A 338 -10.36 6.80 -1.11
N GLY A 339 -11.68 6.96 -1.16
CA GLY A 339 -12.32 8.09 -1.84
C GLY A 339 -12.06 9.48 -1.20
N PRO A 340 -12.34 10.59 -1.91
CA PRO A 340 -12.97 10.63 -3.23
C PRO A 340 -12.00 10.22 -4.34
N ASN A 341 -12.35 9.19 -5.11
CA ASN A 341 -11.51 8.64 -6.18
C ASN A 341 -12.34 8.07 -7.33
N ARG A 342 -11.67 7.83 -8.46
CA ARG A 342 -12.32 7.39 -9.70
C ARG A 342 -11.46 6.42 -10.49
N LEU A 343 -12.08 5.35 -10.99
CA LEU A 343 -11.57 4.53 -12.08
C LEU A 343 -12.48 4.75 -13.30
N SER A 344 -11.93 5.22 -14.42
CA SER A 344 -12.69 5.44 -15.66
C SER A 344 -12.06 4.64 -16.79
N LEU A 345 -12.89 3.91 -17.54
CA LEU A 345 -12.48 3.00 -18.60
C LEU A 345 -13.28 3.29 -19.87
N ASP A 346 -12.59 3.48 -21.00
CA ASP A 346 -13.17 3.53 -22.35
C ASP A 346 -12.36 2.66 -23.32
N SER A 347 -12.66 2.73 -24.62
CA SER A 347 -12.01 1.89 -25.63
C SER A 347 -10.49 2.11 -25.70
N ALA A 348 -9.97 3.30 -25.42
CA ALA A 348 -8.55 3.61 -25.59
C ALA A 348 -7.88 4.11 -24.31
N ARG A 349 -8.61 4.27 -23.21
CA ARG A 349 -8.12 4.91 -21.99
C ARG A 349 -8.51 4.16 -20.73
N LEU A 350 -7.53 4.05 -19.84
CA LEU A 350 -7.72 3.71 -18.43
C LEU A 350 -7.24 4.90 -17.61
N GLN A 351 -8.09 5.40 -16.72
CA GLN A 351 -7.77 6.50 -15.83
C GLN A 351 -8.00 6.09 -14.38
N LEU A 352 -6.98 6.27 -13.53
CA LEU A 352 -7.06 6.13 -12.09
C LEU A 352 -6.80 7.48 -11.43
N ASP A 353 -7.82 8.03 -10.79
CA ASP A 353 -7.73 9.25 -9.99
C ASP A 353 -7.49 8.84 -8.55
N SER A 354 -6.29 9.11 -8.03
CA SER A 354 -6.02 9.07 -6.58
C SER A 354 -6.90 10.07 -5.83
N TRP A 355 -7.17 11.23 -6.46
CA TRP A 355 -8.18 12.21 -6.03
C TRP A 355 -9.06 12.60 -7.21
N ASP A 356 -10.36 12.33 -7.13
CA ASP A 356 -11.33 12.62 -8.19
C ASP A 356 -11.60 14.13 -8.31
N GLY A 357 -11.06 14.77 -9.35
CA GLY A 357 -11.28 16.19 -9.62
C GLY A 357 -12.67 16.55 -10.12
N GLU A 358 -13.52 15.57 -10.38
CA GLU A 358 -14.93 15.78 -10.72
C GLU A 358 -15.85 15.55 -9.52
N SER A 359 -15.31 15.24 -8.34
CA SER A 359 -16.09 15.06 -7.10
C SER A 359 -16.73 16.34 -6.57
N GLY A 360 -16.26 17.51 -7.01
CA GLY A 360 -16.62 18.81 -6.45
C GLY A 360 -15.93 19.12 -5.11
N LEU A 361 -15.04 18.25 -4.65
CA LEU A 361 -14.28 18.38 -3.41
C LEU A 361 -12.80 18.68 -3.70
N ALA A 362 -12.14 19.37 -2.77
CA ALA A 362 -10.70 19.50 -2.74
C ALA A 362 -10.15 19.15 -1.35
N LEU A 363 -8.92 18.65 -1.32
CA LEU A 363 -8.20 18.25 -0.12
C LEU A 363 -7.71 19.49 0.63
N ASP A 364 -8.50 19.97 1.58
CA ASP A 364 -8.17 21.08 2.46
C ASP A 364 -7.41 20.60 3.70
N THR A 365 -6.09 20.78 3.67
CA THR A 365 -5.20 20.34 4.74
C THR A 365 -5.02 21.36 5.86
N ARG A 366 -5.80 22.44 5.90
CA ARG A 366 -5.81 23.32 7.07
C ARG A 366 -6.35 22.58 8.28
N ARG A 367 -5.76 22.85 9.45
CA ARG A 367 -6.18 22.27 10.73
C ARG A 367 -7.62 22.64 11.06
N THR A 368 -8.35 21.71 11.69
CA THR A 368 -9.68 21.99 12.26
C THR A 368 -9.69 22.03 13.78
N VAL A 369 -8.59 21.64 14.42
CA VAL A 369 -8.44 21.70 15.88
C VAL A 369 -8.22 23.14 16.35
N GLU A 370 -8.93 23.54 17.40
CA GLU A 370 -8.75 24.85 18.06
C GLU A 370 -7.79 24.74 19.27
N ARG A 371 -7.15 25.86 19.65
CA ARG A 371 -6.14 25.87 20.75
C ARG A 371 -6.72 25.56 22.12
N ASP A 372 -8.01 25.83 22.32
CA ASP A 372 -8.76 25.56 23.54
C ASP A 372 -9.38 24.16 23.55
N GLU A 373 -9.21 23.36 22.49
CA GLU A 373 -9.68 21.97 22.47
C GLU A 373 -8.91 21.09 23.46
N PHE A 374 -9.55 19.96 23.80
CA PHE A 374 -9.13 19.14 24.92
C PHE A 374 -7.70 18.61 24.75
N MET A 375 -6.89 18.87 25.78
CA MET A 375 -5.51 18.39 25.90
C MET A 375 -4.61 18.88 24.76
N MET A 376 -4.92 20.01 24.14
CA MET A 376 -4.02 20.67 23.20
C MET A 376 -2.97 21.48 23.95
N ASP A 377 -1.70 21.33 23.56
CA ASP A 377 -0.60 22.16 24.06
C ASP A 377 -0.15 23.16 22.99
N THR A 378 0.51 24.26 23.38
CA THR A 378 0.95 25.31 22.43
C THR A 378 1.80 24.76 21.29
N TYR A 379 2.70 23.81 21.59
CA TYR A 379 3.64 23.21 20.64
C TYR A 379 2.97 22.22 19.67
N ASP A 380 1.72 21.79 19.91
CA ASP A 380 0.97 20.96 18.95
C ASP A 380 0.67 21.74 17.65
N PHE A 381 0.79 23.07 17.66
CA PHE A 381 0.51 23.96 16.53
C PHE A 381 1.75 24.43 15.76
N ASP A 382 2.94 23.96 16.13
CA ASP A 382 4.20 24.37 15.51
C ASP A 382 4.39 23.80 14.09
N TYR A 383 3.61 22.78 13.74
CA TYR A 383 3.66 22.08 12.45
C TYR A 383 2.28 22.00 11.79
N ASP A 384 2.28 21.70 10.49
CA ASP A 384 1.08 21.60 9.66
C ASP A 384 1.19 20.40 8.70
N ALA A 385 0.30 20.32 7.72
CA ALA A 385 0.26 19.21 6.77
C ALA A 385 1.35 19.26 5.68
N SER A 386 2.27 20.22 5.71
CA SER A 386 3.38 20.25 4.74
C SER A 386 4.24 19.00 4.89
N GLY A 387 4.36 18.25 3.81
CA GLY A 387 5.01 16.94 3.77
C GLY A 387 4.03 15.77 3.85
N LEU A 388 2.71 15.99 3.88
CA LEU A 388 1.74 14.89 3.78
C LEU A 388 1.93 14.14 2.46
N ALA A 389 1.92 12.81 2.53
CA ALA A 389 1.94 11.96 1.35
C ALA A 389 0.71 11.05 1.26
N LYS A 390 0.44 10.55 0.06
CA LYS A 390 -0.49 9.43 -0.14
C LYS A 390 -0.13 8.58 -1.34
N THR A 391 -0.08 7.27 -1.13
CA THR A 391 0.18 6.26 -2.15
C THR A 391 -1.12 5.58 -2.62
N SER A 392 -1.26 5.40 -3.93
CA SER A 392 -2.28 4.56 -4.57
C SER A 392 -1.62 3.41 -5.32
N GLU A 393 -2.24 2.23 -5.26
CA GLU A 393 -1.74 1.00 -5.88
C GLU A 393 -2.61 0.57 -7.05
N MET A 394 -2.00 0.09 -8.14
CA MET A 394 -2.69 -0.56 -9.24
C MET A 394 -1.85 -1.71 -9.80
N THR A 395 -2.47 -2.79 -10.23
CA THR A 395 -1.80 -3.88 -10.93
C THR A 395 -2.46 -4.13 -12.28
N TRP A 396 -1.65 -4.39 -13.31
CA TRP A 396 -2.08 -4.84 -14.62
C TRP A 396 -1.58 -6.25 -14.89
N CYS A 397 -2.45 -7.10 -15.43
CA CYS A 397 -2.17 -8.50 -15.78
C CYS A 397 -2.62 -8.77 -17.22
N LEU A 398 -1.72 -8.73 -18.19
CA LEU A 398 -2.06 -8.94 -19.60
C LEU A 398 -2.05 -10.43 -19.97
N THR A 399 -3.14 -10.96 -20.50
CA THR A 399 -3.24 -12.38 -20.91
C THR A 399 -4.00 -12.48 -22.24
N SER A 400 -4.12 -13.70 -22.79
CA SER A 400 -5.00 -13.97 -23.93
C SER A 400 -6.42 -14.39 -23.52
N SER A 401 -6.69 -14.55 -22.22
CA SER A 401 -7.90 -15.18 -21.68
C SER A 401 -8.53 -14.30 -20.61
N GLU A 402 -9.75 -13.84 -20.86
CA GLU A 402 -10.47 -12.99 -19.92
C GLU A 402 -10.71 -13.64 -18.55
N PRO A 403 -11.10 -14.94 -18.44
CA PRO A 403 -11.16 -15.62 -17.15
C PRO A 403 -9.83 -15.63 -16.39
N THR A 404 -8.72 -15.84 -17.09
CA THR A 404 -7.37 -15.81 -16.50
C THR A 404 -7.00 -14.40 -16.04
N ALA A 405 -7.34 -13.37 -16.82
CA ALA A 405 -7.16 -11.97 -16.45
C ALA A 405 -7.99 -11.59 -15.22
N ALA A 406 -9.24 -12.05 -15.13
CA ALA A 406 -10.11 -11.83 -13.98
C ALA A 406 -9.58 -12.51 -12.70
N ALA A 407 -9.12 -13.76 -12.80
CA ALA A 407 -8.51 -14.48 -11.69
C ALA A 407 -7.24 -13.78 -11.18
N ALA A 408 -6.38 -13.32 -12.10
CA ALA A 408 -5.17 -12.56 -11.77
C ALA A 408 -5.50 -11.23 -11.09
N ALA A 409 -6.44 -10.46 -11.64
CA ALA A 409 -6.87 -9.19 -11.08
C ALA A 409 -7.50 -9.35 -9.68
N GLY A 410 -8.32 -10.39 -9.48
CA GLY A 410 -8.89 -10.71 -8.17
C GLY A 410 -7.82 -11.07 -7.13
N ALA A 411 -6.83 -11.89 -7.51
CA ALA A 411 -5.72 -12.25 -6.64
C ALA A 411 -4.87 -11.02 -6.26
N GLU A 412 -4.60 -10.12 -7.21
CA GLU A 412 -3.86 -8.88 -6.98
C GLU A 412 -4.65 -7.89 -6.11
N ALA A 413 -5.95 -7.70 -6.38
CA ALA A 413 -6.83 -6.81 -5.61
C ALA A 413 -6.93 -7.25 -4.13
N GLY A 414 -6.99 -8.56 -3.89
CA GLY A 414 -6.99 -9.15 -2.56
C GLY A 414 -5.61 -9.32 -1.93
N ARG A 415 -4.52 -8.87 -2.59
CA ARG A 415 -3.11 -9.08 -2.18
C ARG A 415 -2.75 -10.53 -1.87
N GLN A 416 -3.29 -11.47 -2.64
CA GLN A 416 -3.11 -12.92 -2.42
C GLN A 416 -1.66 -13.37 -2.67
N TRP A 417 -0.85 -12.53 -3.31
CA TRP A 417 0.58 -12.70 -3.52
C TRP A 417 1.43 -12.45 -2.26
N LEU A 418 0.88 -11.80 -1.22
CA LEU A 418 1.54 -11.64 0.08
C LEU A 418 1.26 -12.87 0.94
N TRP A 419 2.31 -13.63 1.22
CA TRP A 419 2.28 -14.82 2.07
C TRP A 419 3.01 -14.53 3.38
N PHE A 420 2.57 -15.20 4.45
CA PHE A 420 3.07 -14.98 5.80
C PHE A 420 3.60 -16.29 6.38
N PRO A 421 4.62 -16.25 7.25
CA PRO A 421 5.06 -17.44 7.96
C PRO A 421 3.95 -17.97 8.87
N SER A 422 3.95 -19.29 9.10
CA SER A 422 3.06 -19.92 10.07
C SER A 422 3.51 -19.62 11.50
N ARG A 423 2.62 -19.83 12.48
CA ARG A 423 2.98 -19.76 13.90
C ARG A 423 4.11 -20.74 14.23
N ALA A 424 4.06 -21.94 13.64
CA ALA A 424 5.09 -22.96 13.83
C ALA A 424 6.47 -22.49 13.36
N ASP A 425 6.56 -21.78 12.22
CA ASP A 425 7.83 -21.22 11.72
C ASP A 425 8.40 -20.18 12.69
N LEU A 426 7.54 -19.34 13.27
CA LEU A 426 7.94 -18.30 14.22
C LEU A 426 8.42 -18.88 15.55
N VAL A 427 7.75 -19.91 16.06
CA VAL A 427 8.16 -20.64 17.27
C VAL A 427 9.51 -21.35 17.06
N ALA A 428 9.67 -22.04 15.93
CA ALA A 428 10.90 -22.77 15.61
C ALA A 428 12.11 -21.83 15.43
N SER A 429 11.91 -20.72 14.71
CA SER A 429 12.96 -19.74 14.43
C SER A 429 13.33 -18.84 15.60
N LYS A 430 12.36 -18.57 16.49
CA LYS A 430 12.45 -17.53 17.53
C LYS A 430 12.70 -16.13 16.96
N ALA A 431 12.46 -15.90 15.66
CA ALA A 431 12.76 -14.64 14.98
C ALA A 431 11.94 -13.45 15.51
N MET A 432 10.75 -13.71 16.08
CA MET A 432 9.88 -12.74 16.76
C MET A 432 9.98 -12.81 18.30
N GLY A 433 11.06 -13.40 18.82
CA GLY A 433 11.23 -13.69 20.24
C GLY A 433 10.87 -15.12 20.61
N ASN A 434 10.95 -15.43 21.91
CA ASN A 434 10.84 -16.80 22.43
C ASN A 434 9.39 -17.21 22.68
N TRP A 435 8.58 -17.24 21.63
CA TRP A 435 7.20 -17.71 21.69
C TRP A 435 7.17 -19.19 22.07
N LYS A 436 6.22 -19.58 22.91
CA LYS A 436 6.06 -20.95 23.39
C LYS A 436 4.62 -21.39 23.16
N GLU A 437 4.45 -22.51 22.44
CA GLU A 437 3.11 -23.10 22.22
C GLU A 437 2.35 -23.31 23.54
N GLU A 438 3.03 -23.76 24.59
CA GLU A 438 2.46 -23.93 25.93
C GLU A 438 1.92 -22.64 26.53
N ALA A 439 2.58 -21.50 26.30
CA ALA A 439 2.10 -20.22 26.82
C ALA A 439 0.75 -19.85 26.18
N PHE A 440 0.53 -20.25 24.93
CA PHE A 440 -0.74 -20.00 24.26
C PHE A 440 -1.83 -20.97 24.72
N ALA A 441 -1.51 -22.26 24.79
CA ALA A 441 -2.44 -23.28 25.27
C ALA A 441 -2.91 -23.01 26.71
N ASN A 442 -2.06 -22.43 27.56
CA ASN A 442 -2.39 -22.15 28.96
C ASN A 442 -3.12 -20.80 29.18
N ASN A 443 -3.24 -19.94 28.16
CA ASN A 443 -3.81 -18.59 28.28
C ASN A 443 -4.92 -18.33 27.25
N THR A 444 -5.71 -19.36 26.91
CA THR A 444 -6.76 -19.29 25.87
C THR A 444 -7.76 -18.15 26.09
N ALA A 445 -8.27 -17.95 27.30
CA ALA A 445 -9.23 -16.88 27.59
C ALA A 445 -8.67 -15.48 27.36
N TYR A 446 -7.39 -15.25 27.70
CA TYR A 446 -6.72 -13.97 27.42
C TYR A 446 -6.59 -13.74 25.92
N ILE A 447 -6.20 -14.79 25.20
CA ILE A 447 -5.98 -14.79 23.76
C ILE A 447 -7.30 -14.56 22.99
N GLU A 448 -8.36 -15.25 23.36
CA GLU A 448 -9.70 -15.04 22.81
C GLU A 448 -10.19 -13.62 23.07
N GLY A 449 -9.95 -13.09 24.28
CA GLY A 449 -10.24 -11.70 24.61
C GLY A 449 -9.41 -10.69 23.79
N LEU A 450 -8.17 -11.02 23.43
CA LEU A 450 -7.33 -10.20 22.56
C LEU A 450 -7.82 -10.26 21.10
N ALA A 451 -8.14 -11.45 20.58
CA ALA A 451 -8.73 -11.63 19.26
C ALA A 451 -10.02 -10.81 19.11
N GLY A 452 -10.91 -10.92 20.09
CA GLY A 452 -12.16 -10.16 20.13
C GLY A 452 -11.92 -8.65 20.12
N GLN A 453 -10.89 -8.15 20.81
CA GLN A 453 -10.53 -6.72 20.76
C GLN A 453 -10.00 -6.28 19.39
N MET A 454 -9.17 -7.10 18.74
CA MET A 454 -8.65 -6.78 17.40
C MET A 454 -9.77 -6.75 16.36
N HIS A 455 -10.63 -7.76 16.33
CA HIS A 455 -11.78 -7.76 15.43
C HIS A 455 -12.80 -6.67 15.77
N TRP A 456 -12.95 -6.28 17.05
CA TRP A 456 -13.80 -5.15 17.41
C TRP A 456 -13.26 -3.81 16.86
N LEU A 457 -11.94 -3.61 16.84
CA LEU A 457 -11.32 -2.44 16.20
C LEU A 457 -11.51 -2.46 14.67
N MET A 458 -11.32 -3.61 14.03
CA MET A 458 -11.55 -3.78 12.60
C MET A 458 -13.03 -3.54 12.23
N ALA A 459 -13.96 -4.10 13.01
CA ALA A 459 -15.38 -3.86 12.85
C ALA A 459 -15.76 -2.40 13.13
N SER A 460 -15.05 -1.73 14.06
CA SER A 460 -15.24 -0.29 14.32
C SER A 460 -14.86 0.56 13.10
N ARG A 461 -13.77 0.24 12.40
CA ARG A 461 -13.39 0.90 11.14
C ARG A 461 -14.55 0.86 10.14
N ASP A 462 -15.16 -0.31 9.99
CA ASP A 462 -16.24 -0.51 9.03
C ASP A 462 -17.55 0.14 9.50
N HIS A 463 -17.94 -0.03 10.77
CA HIS A 463 -19.15 0.56 11.35
C HIS A 463 -19.13 2.10 11.32
N TRP A 464 -17.99 2.71 11.68
CA TRP A 464 -17.81 4.17 11.76
C TRP A 464 -17.20 4.78 10.50
N ARG A 465 -17.05 3.99 9.43
CA ARG A 465 -16.56 4.43 8.11
C ARG A 465 -15.25 5.21 8.18
N TRP A 466 -14.24 4.64 8.84
CA TRP A 466 -12.87 5.19 8.79
C TRP A 466 -12.23 4.88 7.43
N ASN A 467 -12.85 5.44 6.40
CA ASN A 467 -12.51 5.37 5.00
C ASN A 467 -12.07 6.77 4.54
N GLY A 468 -11.56 6.84 3.32
CA GLY A 468 -11.23 8.06 2.63
C GLY A 468 -9.72 8.20 2.41
N PHE A 469 -9.37 9.09 1.49
CA PHE A 469 -8.01 9.36 1.03
C PHE A 469 -7.03 9.56 2.18
N VAL A 470 -7.42 10.37 3.16
CA VAL A 470 -6.63 10.62 4.36
C VAL A 470 -6.82 9.47 5.35
N ASN A 471 -8.04 9.24 5.85
CA ASN A 471 -8.28 8.44 7.06
C ASN A 471 -8.05 6.93 6.91
N TYR A 472 -8.26 6.34 5.73
CA TYR A 472 -8.24 4.88 5.60
C TYR A 472 -6.86 4.31 5.96
N GLY A 473 -6.89 3.33 6.86
CA GLY A 473 -5.73 2.65 7.43
C GLY A 473 -5.51 2.98 8.90
N ASP A 474 -5.88 4.18 9.38
CA ASP A 474 -5.72 4.50 10.81
C ASP A 474 -6.86 3.97 11.70
N VAL A 475 -6.64 4.07 13.01
CA VAL A 475 -7.60 3.78 14.06
C VAL A 475 -7.83 4.97 14.96
N ARG A 476 -8.96 4.97 15.69
CA ARG A 476 -9.25 6.00 16.70
C ARG A 476 -8.54 5.70 18.01
N THR A 477 -8.25 6.76 18.78
CA THR A 477 -7.45 6.64 20.00
C THR A 477 -8.24 6.14 21.21
N ASN A 478 -9.41 6.73 21.49
CA ASN A 478 -10.12 6.51 22.75
C ASN A 478 -11.60 6.19 22.50
N TRP A 479 -12.06 5.05 23.01
CA TRP A 479 -13.47 4.72 23.12
C TRP A 479 -13.99 5.12 24.50
N SER A 480 -15.09 5.89 24.54
CA SER A 480 -15.67 6.33 25.80
C SER A 480 -16.88 5.49 26.18
N ARG A 481 -16.87 4.91 27.39
CA ARG A 481 -18.02 4.15 27.93
C ARG A 481 -19.01 5.00 28.72
N GLY A 482 -18.54 6.06 29.39
CA GLY A 482 -19.33 6.86 30.34
C GLY A 482 -19.42 8.35 30.00
N GLY A 483 -18.86 8.78 28.88
CA GLY A 483 -18.63 10.19 28.60
C GLY A 483 -17.46 10.74 29.42
N TRP A 484 -16.89 11.86 29.00
CA TRP A 484 -15.92 12.59 29.83
C TRP A 484 -16.23 14.07 29.78
N ASP A 485 -16.44 14.65 30.96
CA ASP A 485 -16.85 16.04 31.13
C ASP A 485 -15.72 16.84 31.77
N ARG A 486 -15.41 18.00 31.19
CA ARG A 486 -14.59 19.02 31.86
C ARG A 486 -15.33 20.34 31.77
N ASP A 487 -15.43 21.03 32.90
CA ASP A 487 -16.05 22.36 33.00
C ASP A 487 -17.48 22.42 32.42
N GLY A 488 -18.24 21.31 32.51
CA GLY A 488 -19.62 21.21 32.03
C GLY A 488 -19.78 20.91 30.52
N ALA A 489 -18.68 20.75 29.78
CA ALA A 489 -18.72 20.33 28.37
C ALA A 489 -18.40 18.83 28.24
N ARG A 490 -19.29 18.08 27.57
CA ARG A 490 -19.03 16.69 27.14
C ARG A 490 -17.97 16.68 26.06
N ILE A 491 -16.77 16.23 26.40
CA ILE A 491 -15.60 16.17 25.51
C ILE A 491 -15.53 14.84 24.76
N LEU A 492 -15.87 13.75 25.46
CA LEU A 492 -16.02 12.43 24.88
C LEU A 492 -17.45 11.95 25.09
N HIS A 493 -18.10 11.42 24.06
CA HIS A 493 -19.49 10.98 24.14
C HIS A 493 -19.57 9.49 24.49
N PRO A 494 -20.50 9.08 25.37
CA PRO A 494 -20.69 7.67 25.69
C PRO A 494 -20.94 6.84 24.43
N MET A 495 -20.34 5.65 24.39
CA MET A 495 -20.44 4.67 23.31
C MET A 495 -20.00 5.20 21.94
N ARG A 496 -18.99 6.08 21.93
CA ARG A 496 -18.38 6.63 20.72
C ARG A 496 -16.87 6.72 20.84
N TRP A 497 -16.22 6.78 19.68
CA TRP A 497 -14.82 7.12 19.55
C TRP A 497 -14.61 8.63 19.72
N GLY A 498 -13.51 9.01 20.35
CA GLY A 498 -13.12 10.41 20.49
C GLY A 498 -12.81 11.06 19.15
N MET A 499 -13.26 12.31 19.00
CA MET A 499 -12.98 13.17 17.85
C MET A 499 -12.87 14.64 18.27
N ASN A 500 -12.06 14.90 19.30
CA ASN A 500 -11.91 16.23 19.88
C ASN A 500 -10.49 16.42 20.42
N GLY A 501 -9.86 17.55 20.06
CA GLY A 501 -8.51 17.92 20.47
C GLY A 501 -7.48 16.84 20.16
N ARG A 502 -6.68 16.49 21.16
CA ARG A 502 -5.65 15.44 21.05
C ARG A 502 -6.20 14.03 20.82
N TYR A 503 -7.50 13.81 21.04
CA TYR A 503 -8.10 12.48 21.02
C TYR A 503 -9.03 12.32 19.82
N GLY A 504 -8.42 12.05 18.67
CA GLY A 504 -9.06 11.65 17.43
C GLY A 504 -8.39 10.42 16.85
N TRP A 505 -7.70 10.63 15.72
CA TRP A 505 -6.84 9.68 15.03
C TRP A 505 -5.61 9.33 15.87
N ARG A 506 -5.11 8.10 15.71
CA ARG A 506 -4.08 7.52 16.57
C ARG A 506 -2.69 7.88 16.08
N ASN A 507 -2.54 8.11 14.78
CA ASN A 507 -1.29 8.51 14.13
C ASN A 507 -0.10 7.65 14.55
N GLY A 508 -0.23 6.32 14.50
CA GLY A 508 0.81 5.39 14.94
C GLY A 508 1.18 5.40 16.43
N SER A 509 0.55 6.24 17.27
CA SER A 509 0.89 6.37 18.69
C SER A 509 0.72 5.05 19.45
N GLY A 510 1.78 4.54 20.08
CA GLY A 510 1.75 3.22 20.71
C GLY A 510 1.74 2.04 19.73
N GLU A 511 2.14 2.31 18.48
CA GLU A 511 2.46 1.34 17.43
C GLU A 511 1.37 0.27 17.19
N PRO A 512 0.10 0.65 16.92
CA PRO A 512 -0.98 -0.34 16.71
C PRO A 512 -0.64 -1.35 15.61
N TYR A 513 -0.07 -0.89 14.49
CA TYR A 513 0.38 -1.76 13.40
C TYR A 513 1.30 -2.89 13.88
N ALA A 514 2.21 -2.64 14.82
CA ALA A 514 3.10 -3.67 15.34
C ALA A 514 2.34 -4.69 16.19
N GLY A 515 1.40 -4.22 17.02
CA GLY A 515 0.51 -5.07 17.82
C GLY A 515 -0.38 -5.96 16.95
N PHE A 516 -1.05 -5.38 15.94
CA PHE A 516 -1.86 -6.13 14.98
C PHE A 516 -1.02 -7.12 14.19
N LEU A 517 0.13 -6.73 13.66
CA LEU A 517 1.00 -7.63 12.89
C LEU A 517 1.45 -8.82 13.73
N THR A 518 1.93 -8.55 14.95
CA THR A 518 2.41 -9.58 15.89
C THR A 518 1.29 -10.55 16.23
N PHE A 519 0.10 -10.04 16.58
CA PHE A 519 -1.04 -10.87 16.92
C PHE A 519 -1.59 -11.63 15.71
N GLY A 520 -1.70 -11.01 14.54
CA GLY A 520 -2.19 -11.64 13.32
C GLY A 520 -1.28 -12.79 12.85
N LEU A 521 0.05 -12.60 12.91
CA LEU A 521 1.00 -13.67 12.66
C LEU A 521 0.88 -14.83 13.66
N TRP A 522 0.59 -14.52 14.93
CA TRP A 522 0.36 -15.52 15.96
C TRP A 522 -0.96 -16.29 15.75
N ALA A 523 -2.04 -15.58 15.44
CA ALA A 523 -3.37 -16.14 15.21
C ALA A 523 -3.49 -16.83 13.85
N GLU A 524 -2.48 -16.66 12.99
CA GLU A 524 -2.50 -17.01 11.57
C GLU A 524 -3.70 -16.36 10.85
N ASP A 525 -4.08 -15.17 11.33
CA ASP A 525 -5.20 -14.39 10.83
C ASP A 525 -4.72 -13.36 9.82
N ARG A 526 -4.93 -13.71 8.55
CA ARG A 526 -4.55 -12.88 7.41
C ARG A 526 -5.25 -11.52 7.39
N GLU A 527 -6.50 -11.44 7.85
CA GLU A 527 -7.24 -10.17 7.84
C GLU A 527 -6.64 -9.18 8.83
N ILE A 528 -6.26 -9.66 10.02
CA ILE A 528 -5.54 -8.84 11.01
C ILE A 528 -4.17 -8.40 10.47
N ILE A 529 -3.44 -9.28 9.79
CA ILE A 529 -2.13 -8.92 9.21
C ILE A 529 -2.30 -7.86 8.12
N LEU A 530 -3.30 -7.99 7.24
CA LEU A 530 -3.57 -6.97 6.22
C LEU A 530 -4.06 -5.66 6.84
N PHE A 531 -4.82 -5.71 7.93
CA PHE A 531 -5.18 -4.51 8.69
C PHE A 531 -3.94 -3.81 9.23
N ALA A 532 -2.98 -4.57 9.78
CA ALA A 532 -1.69 -4.03 10.23
C ALA A 532 -0.90 -3.38 9.09
N TYR A 533 -0.90 -4.00 7.91
CA TYR A 533 -0.27 -3.47 6.70
C TYR A 533 -0.92 -2.15 6.25
N ASP A 534 -2.25 -2.09 6.21
CA ASP A 534 -2.99 -0.86 5.87
C ASP A 534 -2.73 0.26 6.91
N ASN A 535 -2.60 -0.09 8.20
CA ASN A 535 -2.25 0.86 9.24
C ASN A 535 -0.81 1.38 9.11
N ALA A 536 0.16 0.49 8.90
CA ALA A 536 1.56 0.88 8.72
C ALA A 536 1.77 1.76 7.49
N THR A 537 1.10 1.45 6.38
CA THR A 537 1.17 2.26 5.14
C THR A 537 0.50 3.61 5.32
N HIS A 538 -0.66 3.68 5.99
CA HIS A 538 -1.27 4.96 6.35
C HIS A 538 -0.32 5.81 7.20
N VAL A 539 0.24 5.25 8.28
CA VAL A 539 1.14 6.00 9.17
C VAL A 539 2.35 6.52 8.39
N ALA A 540 2.95 5.67 7.56
CA ALA A 540 4.09 6.04 6.75
C ALA A 540 3.76 7.13 5.72
N ASP A 541 2.55 7.16 5.16
CA ASP A 541 2.16 8.14 4.14
C ASP A 541 1.65 9.46 4.77
N VAL A 542 0.66 9.37 5.65
CA VAL A 542 -0.19 10.49 6.07
C VAL A 542 0.28 11.12 7.38
N ASP A 543 0.69 10.30 8.34
CA ASP A 543 1.03 10.76 9.69
C ASP A 543 2.49 11.20 9.82
N VAL A 544 3.34 10.88 8.85
CA VAL A 544 4.75 11.29 8.81
C VAL A 544 4.92 12.59 8.03
N MET A 545 5.75 13.48 8.56
CA MET A 545 6.14 14.71 7.86
C MET A 545 7.27 14.41 6.86
N HIS A 546 6.95 14.22 5.58
CA HIS A 546 7.96 13.90 4.56
C HIS A 546 8.79 15.11 4.14
N GLY A 547 10.06 14.84 3.82
CA GLY A 547 10.94 15.81 3.17
C GLY A 547 10.73 15.88 1.66
N ARG A 548 11.31 16.93 1.05
CA ARG A 548 11.34 17.07 -0.41
C ARG A 548 12.46 16.25 -1.00
N PHE A 549 12.26 15.67 -2.20
CA PHE A 549 13.26 14.80 -2.84
C PHE A 549 14.61 15.47 -3.09
N ASN A 550 14.60 16.78 -3.41
CA ASN A 550 15.78 17.52 -3.85
C ASN A 550 16.21 18.61 -2.86
N GLN A 551 15.81 18.50 -1.59
CA GLN A 551 16.23 19.41 -0.54
C GLN A 551 16.80 18.64 0.66
N PRO A 552 17.73 19.23 1.42
CA PRO A 552 18.19 18.64 2.67
C PRO A 552 17.01 18.39 3.63
N LEU A 553 17.06 17.27 4.35
CA LEU A 553 16.09 16.98 5.39
C LEU A 553 16.12 18.07 6.47
N GLN A 554 14.94 18.61 6.79
CA GLN A 554 14.75 19.50 7.92
C GLN A 554 14.62 18.69 9.22
N LYS A 555 14.90 19.33 10.36
CA LYS A 555 15.06 18.67 11.67
C LYS A 555 13.92 17.70 12.06
N VAL A 556 12.69 17.99 11.65
CA VAL A 556 11.49 17.25 12.04
C VAL A 556 10.97 16.31 10.95
N GLN A 557 11.55 16.37 9.75
CA GLN A 557 11.14 15.50 8.65
C GLN A 557 11.55 14.05 8.93
N GLY A 558 10.64 13.12 8.62
CA GLY A 558 10.72 11.73 9.05
C GLY A 558 10.13 11.47 10.44
N GLY A 559 9.80 12.52 11.20
CA GLY A 559 9.02 12.41 12.42
C GLY A 559 7.53 12.22 12.14
N MET A 560 6.83 11.68 13.13
CA MET A 560 5.40 11.36 13.07
C MET A 560 4.58 12.37 13.87
N HIS A 561 3.49 12.87 13.30
CA HIS A 561 2.54 13.71 14.01
C HIS A 561 1.88 12.93 15.14
N ARG A 562 1.89 13.51 16.33
CA ARG A 562 1.17 12.96 17.49
C ARG A 562 -0.33 12.90 17.21
N ARG A 563 -0.98 11.84 17.73
CA ARG A 563 -2.45 11.66 17.75
C ARG A 563 -3.23 12.96 17.95
N ASN A 564 -4.22 13.19 17.10
CA ASN A 564 -5.03 14.40 17.10
C ASN A 564 -6.33 14.22 16.30
N LYS A 565 -7.20 15.23 16.31
CA LYS A 565 -8.43 15.30 15.50
C LYS A 565 -8.14 15.28 14.00
N ASN A 566 -7.06 15.92 13.55
CA ASN A 566 -6.52 15.76 12.18
C ASN A 566 -5.19 15.00 12.24
N HIS A 567 -4.81 14.33 11.16
CA HIS A 567 -3.57 13.56 11.11
C HIS A 567 -2.29 14.42 11.23
N TRP A 568 -2.37 15.72 10.97
CA TRP A 568 -1.23 16.66 10.96
C TRP A 568 -1.33 17.80 11.99
N SER A 569 -2.29 17.72 12.92
CA SER A 569 -2.56 18.80 13.88
C SER A 569 -1.89 18.62 15.24
N GLY A 570 -1.16 17.53 15.43
CA GLY A 570 -0.32 17.30 16.61
C GLY A 570 1.14 17.63 16.35
N ALA A 571 1.90 17.81 17.43
CA ALA A 571 3.34 17.99 17.35
C ALA A 571 4.04 16.82 16.63
N VAL A 572 5.10 17.10 15.89
CA VAL A 572 5.91 16.07 15.24
C VAL A 572 6.91 15.46 16.25
N GLN A 573 6.90 14.14 16.37
CA GLN A 573 7.77 13.35 17.24
C GLN A 573 8.82 12.62 16.40
N THR A 574 10.10 12.83 16.69
CA THR A 574 11.26 12.24 15.99
C THR A 574 11.96 11.20 16.83
#